data_AF-A0A2M7C6A2-F1
#
_entry.id   AF-A0A2M7C6A2-F1
#
_cell.length_a   1.000
_cell.length_b   1.000
_cell.length_c   1.000
_cell.angle_alpha   90.00
_cell.angle_beta   90.00
_cell.angle_gamma   90.00
#
_symmetry.space_group_name_H-M   'P 1'
#
loop_
_entity.id
_entity.type
_entity.pdbx_description
1 polymer ?
#
loop_
_entity_poly.entity_id
_entity_poly.type
_entity_poly.pdbx_seq_one_letter_code
_entity_poly.pdbx_strand_id
1 'polypeptide(L)'
;MNGKNYIVRLDAFEGPMDLLLWLVQNNNMDIYDIEISKITTQYLSFIGARSAELDAAADFLSMATLLMRIKSSLMLPKESPEYQEAVEK
;
A
#
# COMPACT_ATOMS: atom_id res chain seq x y z
N MET A 1 -1.58 21.29 17.35
CA MET A 1 -2.38 22.18 16.47
C MET A 1 -2.05 21.80 15.03
N ASN A 2 -2.89 21.28 14.15
CA ASN A 2 -4.30 20.92 14.13
C ASN A 2 -4.39 19.66 13.26
N GLY A 3 -4.76 18.50 13.82
CA GLY A 3 -5.10 17.32 13.05
C GLY A 3 -6.48 17.55 12.43
N LYS A 4 -6.52 18.19 11.25
CA LYS A 4 -7.77 18.33 10.50
C LYS A 4 -8.19 16.92 10.05
N ASN A 5 -9.23 16.40 10.68
CA ASN A 5 -9.97 15.22 10.19
C ASN A 5 -10.67 15.63 8.88
N TYR A 6 -9.99 15.43 7.76
CA TYR A 6 -10.60 15.52 6.45
C TYR A 6 -11.30 14.20 6.13
N ILE A 7 -12.62 14.22 6.04
CA ILE A 7 -13.37 13.15 5.39
C ILE A 7 -13.14 13.34 3.88
N VAL A 8 -12.05 12.77 3.37
CA VAL A 8 -11.73 12.84 1.93
C VAL A 8 -12.57 11.81 1.21
N ARG A 9 -13.35 12.27 0.21
CA ARG A 9 -14.13 11.43 -0.71
C ARG A 9 -13.21 10.90 -1.81
N LEU A 10 -13.47 9.70 -2.32
CA LEU A 10 -12.66 9.12 -3.40
C LEU A 10 -12.73 9.93 -4.70
N ASP A 11 -13.87 10.59 -4.95
CA ASP A 11 -14.07 11.54 -6.06
C ASP A 11 -13.08 12.72 -6.04
N ALA A 12 -12.37 12.95 -4.93
CA ALA A 12 -11.39 14.02 -4.80
C ALA A 12 -9.97 13.61 -5.24
N PHE A 13 -9.73 12.33 -5.52
CA PHE A 13 -8.44 11.84 -5.97
C PHE A 13 -8.47 11.55 -7.46
N GLU A 14 -7.50 12.10 -8.20
CA GLU A 14 -7.40 11.89 -9.65
C GLU A 14 -6.90 10.48 -10.03
N GLY A 15 -6.49 9.67 -9.04
CA GLY A 15 -6.05 8.30 -9.26
C GLY A 15 -5.37 7.65 -8.05
N PRO A 16 -4.85 6.42 -8.20
CA PRO A 16 -4.25 5.68 -7.09
C PRO A 16 -2.96 6.31 -6.57
N MET A 17 -2.21 7.03 -7.42
CA MET A 17 -0.98 7.71 -7.00
C MET A 17 -1.26 8.90 -6.08
N ASP A 18 -2.31 9.66 -6.38
CA ASP A 18 -2.72 10.81 -5.57
C ASP A 18 -3.20 10.36 -4.19
N LEU A 19 -3.97 9.28 -4.15
CA LEU A 19 -4.34 8.62 -2.89
C LEU A 19 -3.11 8.18 -2.09
N LEU A 20 -2.10 7.59 -2.74
CA LEU A 20 -0.85 7.18 -2.06
C LEU A 20 -0.08 8.37 -1.50
N LEU A 21 0.07 9.45 -2.27
CA LEU A 21 0.72 10.68 -1.82
C LEU A 21 0.00 11.27 -0.60
N TRP A 22 -1.33 11.34 -0.66
CA TRP A 22 -2.13 11.79 0.47
C TRP A 22 -1.94 10.91 1.71
N LEU A 23 -1.94 9.58 1.54
CA LEU A 23 -1.70 8.65 2.63
C LEU A 23 -0.28 8.82 3.23
N VAL A 24 0.74 9.04 2.42
CA VAL A 24 2.12 9.30 2.89
C VAL A 24 2.16 10.58 3.72
N GLN A 25 1.57 11.67 3.21
CA GLN A 25 1.50 12.95 3.91
C GLN A 25 0.72 12.85 5.22
N ASN A 26 -0.44 12.19 5.22
CA ASN A 26 -1.31 12.06 6.40
C ASN A 26 -0.69 11.20 7.51
N ASN A 27 0.22 10.28 7.15
CA ASN A 27 0.97 9.48 8.12
C ASN A 27 2.29 10.12 8.54
N ASN A 28 2.61 11.32 8.06
CA ASN A 28 3.90 11.98 8.28
C ASN A 28 5.10 11.08 7.92
N MET A 29 4.96 10.25 6.88
CA MET A 29 6.03 9.39 6.40
C MET A 29 6.95 10.16 5.44
N ASP A 30 8.24 9.83 5.45
CA ASP A 30 9.17 10.30 4.43
C ASP A 30 8.87 9.57 3.11
N ILE A 31 8.86 10.30 1.99
CA ILE A 31 8.68 9.71 0.65
C ILE A 31 9.86 8.79 0.27
N TYR A 32 11.03 8.99 0.88
CA TYR A 32 12.21 8.15 0.68
C TYR A 32 12.24 6.92 1.60
N ASP A 33 11.44 6.91 2.67
CA ASP A 33 11.38 5.84 3.67
C ASP A 33 9.94 5.51 4.02
N ILE A 34 9.27 4.81 3.09
CA ILE A 34 7.86 4.44 3.22
C ILE A 34 7.74 3.03 3.79
N GLU A 35 7.05 2.90 4.92
CA GLU A 35 6.64 1.60 5.46
C GLU A 35 5.58 0.94 4.55
N ILE A 36 6.02 0.12 3.58
CA ILE A 36 5.15 -0.54 2.60
C ILE A 36 4.03 -1.35 3.25
N SER A 37 4.30 -2.01 4.39
CA SER A 37 3.29 -2.77 5.11
C SER A 37 2.11 -1.89 5.57
N LYS A 38 2.43 -0.70 6.09
CA LYS A 38 1.48 0.26 6.65
C LYS A 38 0.70 0.98 5.55
N ILE A 39 1.38 1.47 4.51
CA ILE A 39 0.71 2.15 3.38
C ILE A 39 -0.25 1.20 2.65
N THR A 40 0.16 -0.07 2.44
CA THR A 40 -0.67 -1.08 1.77
C THR A 40 -1.94 -1.36 2.54
N THR A 41 -1.86 -1.55 3.87
CA THR A 41 -3.04 -1.79 4.71
C THR A 41 -4.02 -0.62 4.65
N GLN A 42 -3.51 0.62 4.72
CA GLN A 42 -4.36 1.80 4.68
C GLN A 42 -5.01 2.00 3.31
N TYR A 43 -4.25 1.81 2.23
CA TYR A 43 -4.76 1.87 0.87
C TYR A 43 -5.91 0.88 0.67
N LEU A 44 -5.71 -0.39 1.06
CA LEU A 44 -6.74 -1.43 0.97
C LEU A 44 -7.96 -1.11 1.83
N SER A 45 -7.76 -0.59 3.04
CA SER A 45 -8.86 -0.16 3.92
C SER A 45 -9.67 0.97 3.30
N PHE A 46 -9.01 1.91 2.64
CA PHE A 46 -9.66 3.07 2.05
C PHE A 46 -10.53 2.70 0.85
N ILE A 47 -10.01 1.87 -0.06
CA ILE A 47 -10.78 1.37 -1.21
C ILE A 47 -11.87 0.37 -0.76
N GLY A 48 -11.60 -0.44 0.26
CA GLY A 48 -12.57 -1.43 0.77
C GLY A 48 -13.77 -0.79 1.46
N ALA A 49 -13.55 0.29 2.24
CA ALA A 49 -14.63 1.04 2.88
C ALA A 49 -15.56 1.75 1.89
N ARG A 50 -15.13 1.88 0.63
CA ARG A 50 -15.83 2.61 -0.42
C ARG A 50 -16.12 1.75 -1.64
N SER A 51 -16.07 0.43 -1.51
CA SER A 51 -16.29 -0.51 -2.63
C SER A 51 -17.66 -0.39 -3.30
N ALA A 52 -18.64 0.28 -2.66
CA ALA A 52 -19.95 0.59 -3.23
C ALA A 52 -20.04 1.95 -3.94
N GLU A 53 -19.11 2.88 -3.66
CA GLU A 53 -18.98 4.21 -4.29
C GLU A 53 -17.95 4.18 -5.42
N LEU A 54 -16.96 3.32 -5.27
CA LEU A 54 -16.05 2.91 -6.31
C LEU A 54 -16.80 1.97 -7.26
N ASP A 55 -17.27 2.48 -8.39
CA ASP A 55 -17.20 1.71 -9.63
C ASP A 55 -15.71 1.42 -9.87
N ALA A 56 -15.15 0.44 -9.15
CA ALA A 56 -13.73 0.35 -8.86
C ALA A 56 -12.91 0.40 -10.15
N ALA A 57 -12.32 1.56 -10.42
CA ALA A 57 -11.52 1.76 -11.61
C ALA A 57 -10.35 0.76 -11.57
N ALA A 58 -10.12 0.09 -12.68
CA ALA A 58 -9.12 -0.98 -12.81
C ALA A 58 -7.73 -0.56 -12.29
N ASP A 59 -7.42 0.73 -12.35
CA ASP A 59 -6.17 1.32 -11.87
C ASP A 59 -5.98 1.19 -10.35
N PHE A 60 -7.05 1.37 -9.55
CA PHE A 60 -6.95 1.23 -8.09
C PHE A 60 -6.70 -0.22 -7.69
N LEU A 61 -7.33 -1.17 -8.38
CA LEU A 61 -7.14 -2.61 -8.16
C LEU A 61 -5.74 -3.07 -8.64
N SER A 62 -5.28 -2.52 -9.77
CA SER A 62 -3.92 -2.76 -10.28
C SER A 62 -2.87 -2.32 -9.25
N MET A 63 -3.05 -1.12 -8.68
CA MET A 63 -2.17 -0.62 -7.62
C MET A 63 -2.24 -1.45 -6.34
N ALA A 64 -3.46 -1.85 -5.92
CA ALA A 64 -3.63 -2.76 -4.78
C ALA A 64 -2.85 -4.07 -4.96
N THR A 65 -2.94 -4.65 -6.16
CA THR A 65 -2.25 -5.89 -6.52
C THR A 65 -0.72 -5.72 -6.46
N LEU A 66 -0.21 -4.60 -6.97
CA LEU A 66 1.21 -4.28 -6.90
C LEU A 66 1.70 -4.16 -5.45
N LEU A 67 0.98 -3.40 -4.61
CA LEU A 67 1.31 -3.21 -3.20
C LEU A 67 1.30 -4.53 -2.41
N MET A 68 0.30 -5.38 -2.65
CA MET A 68 0.23 -6.70 -2.03
C MET A 68 1.40 -7.59 -2.44
N ARG A 69 1.79 -7.57 -3.73
CA ARG A 69 2.96 -8.31 -4.21
C ARG A 69 4.24 -7.84 -3.51
N ILE A 70 4.47 -6.53 -3.48
CA ILE A 70 5.67 -5.96 -2.82
C ILE A 70 5.68 -6.34 -1.34
N LYS A 71 4.55 -6.15 -0.63
CA LYS A 71 4.43 -6.52 0.79
C LYS A 71 4.73 -8.00 1.00
N SER A 72 4.16 -8.88 0.19
CA SER A 72 4.41 -10.31 0.28
C SER A 72 5.89 -10.63 0.06
N SER A 73 6.53 -10.08 -0.97
CA SER A 73 7.94 -10.31 -1.27
C SER A 73 8.88 -9.82 -0.17
N LEU A 74 8.57 -8.67 0.45
CA LEU A 74 9.36 -8.14 1.57
C LEU A 74 9.26 -8.99 2.84
N MET A 75 8.17 -9.74 3.00
CA MET A 75 7.97 -10.65 4.14
C MET A 75 8.56 -12.03 3.93
N LEU A 76 8.95 -12.38 2.69
CA LEU A 76 9.59 -13.66 2.43
C LEU A 76 10.97 -13.69 3.11
N PRO A 77 11.33 -14.81 3.75
CA PRO A 77 12.70 -15.01 4.22
C PRO A 77 13.64 -14.81 3.04
N LYS A 78 14.63 -13.94 3.19
CA LYS A 78 15.79 -13.98 2.29
C LYS A 78 16.36 -15.39 2.45
N GLU A 79 16.46 -16.15 1.36
CA GLU A 79 17.06 -17.49 1.38
C GLU A 79 18.31 -17.42 2.25
N SER A 80 18.26 -18.04 3.44
CA SER A 80 19.45 -18.06 4.27
C SER A 80 20.46 -18.93 3.51
N PRO A 81 21.75 -18.56 3.51
CA PRO A 81 22.77 -19.38 2.87
C PRO A 81 22.84 -20.83 3.43
N GLU A 82 22.21 -21.11 4.58
CA GLU A 82 22.04 -22.47 5.12
C GLU A 82 21.17 -23.39 4.25
N TYR A 83 20.27 -22.86 3.41
CA TYR A 83 19.43 -23.70 2.54
C TYR A 83 20.11 -24.09 1.22
N GLN A 84 21.29 -23.52 0.91
CA GLN A 84 22.06 -23.88 -0.30
C GLN A 84 23.00 -25.08 -0.07
N GLU A 85 23.40 -25.38 1.17
CA GLU A 85 24.30 -26.50 1.48
C GLU A 85 23.60 -27.87 1.55
N ALA A 86 22.26 -27.91 1.63
CA ALA A 86 21.50 -29.15 1.79
C ALA A 86 21.11 -29.84 0.46
N VAL A 87 21.46 -29.26 -0.68
CA VAL A 87 21.07 -29.79 -2.01
C VAL A 87 22.26 -30.46 -2.75
N GLU A 88 23.47 -30.45 -2.18
CA GLU A 88 24.67 -31.05 -2.79
C GLU A 88 25.25 -32.27 -2.05
N LYS A 89 24.46 -33.01 -1.26
CA LYS A 89 24.88 -34.31 -0.72
C LYS A 89 23.95 -35.46 -1.08
#